data_AF-A0A1N5SXC1-F1
#
_entry.id   AF-A0A1N5SXC1-F1
#
_cell.length_a   1.000
_cell.length_b   1.000
_cell.length_c   1.000
_cell.angle_alpha   90.00
_cell.angle_beta   90.00
_cell.angle_gamma   90.00
#
_symmetry.space_group_name_H-M   'P 1'
#
loop_
_entity.id
_entity.type
_entity.pdbx_description
1 polymer ?
#
loop_
_entity_poly.entity_id
_entity_poly.type
_entity_poly.pdbx_seq_one_letter_code
_entity_poly.pdbx_strand_id
1 'polypeptide(L)'
;MKVGKIVDKNIQTISEDATVFDASALMNKNHVYGLMAVDADGKYVGMISERSLLRRFIQRNVKPDSLKVKYIMRHHIPQVSSDFDVKDVAAFLSKNALTRCAVYDKNNNIIGMVTITDLARYLSAESIYQVLFSHKTNEYTYICPKCNSGKLEPVYNDNGEIKFFRCDREDCGYIE
;
A
#
# COMPACT_ATOMS: atom_id res chain seq x y z
N MET A 1 3.00 -23.73 -4.67
CA MET A 1 2.96 -23.45 -3.21
C MET A 1 1.88 -22.41 -3.02
N LYS A 2 0.85 -22.72 -2.22
CA LYS A 2 -0.26 -21.78 -1.98
C LYS A 2 0.15 -20.71 -0.98
N VAL A 3 -0.22 -19.46 -1.24
CA VAL A 3 0.19 -18.32 -0.41
C VAL A 3 -0.36 -18.40 1.01
N GLY A 4 -1.55 -18.97 1.20
CA GLY A 4 -2.12 -19.21 2.53
C GLY A 4 -1.28 -20.10 3.46
N LYS A 5 -0.31 -20.85 2.92
CA LYS A 5 0.63 -21.66 3.71
C LYS A 5 1.85 -20.89 4.23
N ILE A 6 2.13 -19.72 3.66
CA ILE A 6 3.34 -18.93 3.95
C ILE A 6 3.02 -17.50 4.41
N VAL A 7 1.74 -17.13 4.44
CA VAL A 7 1.27 -15.81 4.85
C VAL A 7 1.70 -15.50 6.27
N ASP A 8 2.19 -14.28 6.50
CA ASP A 8 2.40 -13.77 7.85
C ASP A 8 1.05 -13.32 8.42
N LYS A 9 0.62 -14.00 9.49
CA LYS A 9 -0.64 -13.73 10.19
C LYS A 9 -0.53 -12.59 11.20
N ASN A 10 0.68 -12.15 11.54
CA ASN A 10 0.91 -11.07 12.49
C ASN A 10 0.81 -9.70 11.82
N ILE A 11 -0.41 -9.32 11.44
CA ILE A 11 -0.67 -8.05 10.78
C ILE A 11 -0.40 -6.90 11.74
N GLN A 12 0.60 -6.08 11.40
CA GLN A 12 0.81 -4.82 12.10
C GLN A 12 -0.18 -3.78 11.59
N THR A 13 -0.96 -3.21 12.51
CA THR A 13 -2.01 -2.23 12.21
C THR A 13 -1.66 -0.85 12.75
N ILE A 14 -2.29 0.18 12.18
CA ILE A 14 -2.21 1.56 12.64
C ILE A 14 -3.54 2.28 12.38
N SER A 15 -3.95 3.20 13.26
CA SER A 15 -5.11 4.04 12.99
C SER A 15 -4.88 4.89 11.74
N GLU A 16 -5.89 5.02 10.88
CA GLU A 16 -5.84 5.90 9.71
C GLU A 16 -5.69 7.40 10.08
N ASP A 17 -6.08 7.76 11.30
CA ASP A 17 -5.94 9.10 11.87
C ASP A 17 -4.62 9.32 12.62
N ALA A 18 -3.78 8.28 12.78
CA ALA A 18 -2.44 8.42 13.31
C ALA A 18 -1.56 9.26 12.36
N THR A 19 -0.50 9.84 12.89
CA THR A 19 0.40 10.69 12.10
C THR A 19 1.37 9.85 11.26
N VAL A 20 1.97 10.48 10.25
CA VAL A 20 3.07 9.86 9.50
C VAL A 20 4.27 9.59 10.42
N PHE A 21 4.48 10.43 11.43
CA PHE A 21 5.48 10.19 12.48
C PHE A 21 5.22 8.86 13.18
N ASP A 22 4.01 8.65 13.71
CA ASP A 22 3.63 7.42 14.42
C ASP A 22 3.80 6.18 13.53
N ALA A 23 3.39 6.28 12.27
CA ALA A 23 3.56 5.21 11.29
C ALA A 23 5.03 4.84 11.10
N SER A 24 5.89 5.83 10.87
CA SER A 24 7.32 5.58 10.67
C SER A 24 8.01 5.05 11.94
N ALA A 25 7.63 5.54 13.12
CA ALA A 25 8.11 5.04 14.40
C ALA A 25 7.73 3.58 14.61
N LEU A 26 6.48 3.20 14.31
CA LEU A 26 6.00 1.82 14.41
C LEU A 26 6.71 0.90 13.41
N MET A 27 6.89 1.36 12.16
CA MET A 27 7.63 0.60 11.14
C MET A 27 9.06 0.30 11.59
N ASN A 28 9.76 1.32 12.12
CA ASN A 28 11.14 1.19 12.59
C ASN A 28 11.24 0.28 13.81
N LYS A 29 10.35 0.47 14.80
CA LYS A 29 10.34 -0.32 16.04
C LYS A 29 10.15 -1.81 15.78
N ASN A 30 9.26 -2.15 14.84
CA ASN A 30 8.88 -3.54 14.60
C ASN A 30 9.64 -4.16 13.42
N HIS A 31 10.50 -3.40 12.73
CA HIS A 31 11.15 -3.80 11.49
C HIS A 31 10.16 -4.28 10.41
N VAL A 32 8.98 -3.64 10.35
CA VAL A 32 7.91 -3.96 9.40
C VAL A 32 7.54 -2.71 8.61
N TYR A 33 7.87 -2.69 7.33
CA TYR A 33 7.75 -1.49 6.48
C TYR A 33 6.41 -1.38 5.73
N GLY A 34 5.37 -1.99 6.28
CA GLY A 34 4.04 -2.08 5.68
C GLY A 34 3.01 -2.31 6.76
N LEU A 35 2.11 -1.36 6.94
CA LEU A 35 1.09 -1.39 7.98
C LEU A 35 -0.29 -1.40 7.35
N MET A 36 -1.21 -2.12 7.97
CA MET A 36 -2.64 -2.03 7.63
C MET A 36 -3.25 -0.86 8.39
N ALA A 37 -3.85 0.08 7.65
CA ALA A 37 -4.57 1.19 8.26
C ALA A 37 -5.98 0.72 8.67
N VAL A 38 -6.40 1.09 9.88
CA VAL A 38 -7.71 0.79 10.43
C VAL A 38 -8.49 2.06 10.78
N ASP A 39 -9.80 2.02 10.57
CA ASP A 39 -10.72 3.06 11.06
C ASP A 39 -11.03 2.91 12.56
N ALA A 40 -11.92 3.76 13.08
CA ALA A 40 -12.33 3.74 14.49
C ALA A 40 -13.05 2.44 14.92
N ASP A 41 -13.65 1.72 13.98
CA ASP A 41 -14.33 0.45 14.22
C ASP A 41 -13.38 -0.76 14.08
N GLY A 42 -12.10 -0.50 13.79
CA GLY A 42 -11.07 -1.52 13.61
C GLY A 42 -11.10 -2.20 12.24
N LYS A 43 -11.85 -1.67 11.27
CA LYS A 43 -11.91 -2.21 9.92
C LYS A 43 -10.71 -1.77 9.11
N TYR A 44 -10.16 -2.68 8.31
CA TYR A 44 -9.09 -2.34 7.37
C TYR A 44 -9.59 -1.39 6.28
N VAL A 45 -9.01 -0.19 6.23
CA VAL A 45 -9.35 0.87 5.27
C VAL A 45 -8.22 1.23 4.33
N GLY A 46 -7.01 0.71 4.56
CA GLY A 46 -5.90 0.94 3.65
C GLY A 46 -4.63 0.23 4.01
N MET A 47 -3.59 0.46 3.21
CA MET A 47 -2.24 0.00 3.45
C MET A 47 -1.24 1.13 3.23
N ILE A 48 -0.30 1.29 4.16
CA ILE A 48 0.82 2.24 4.06
C ILE A 48 2.14 1.47 3.96
N SER A 49 3.05 1.95 3.11
CA SER A 49 4.40 1.39 2.96
C SER A 49 5.45 2.50 2.82
N GLU A 50 6.74 2.15 2.82
CA GLU A 50 7.84 3.10 2.55
C GLU A 50 7.62 3.91 1.27
N ARG A 51 7.07 3.28 0.23
CA ARG A 51 6.82 3.98 -1.04
C ARG A 51 5.73 5.04 -0.91
N SER A 52 4.74 4.82 -0.05
CA SER A 52 3.73 5.83 0.28
C SER A 52 4.37 7.05 0.94
N LEU A 53 5.32 6.85 1.85
CA LEU A 53 6.08 7.94 2.47
C LEU A 53 6.84 8.74 1.41
N LEU A 54 7.65 8.07 0.59
CA LEU A 54 8.48 8.73 -0.41
C LEU A 54 7.66 9.47 -1.48
N ARG A 55 6.53 8.90 -1.91
CA ARG A 55 5.75 9.43 -3.05
C ARG A 55 4.62 10.37 -2.67
N ARG A 56 4.04 10.24 -1.47
CA ARG A 56 2.84 11.01 -1.09
C ARG A 56 3.05 11.92 0.12
N PHE A 57 4.12 11.72 0.89
CA PHE A 57 4.41 12.53 2.08
C PHE A 57 5.56 13.50 1.84
N ILE A 58 6.75 13.02 1.43
CA ILE A 58 7.98 13.85 1.41
C ILE A 58 7.81 15.13 0.58
N GLN A 59 7.24 15.03 -0.63
CA GLN A 59 7.03 16.20 -1.49
C GLN A 59 5.94 17.15 -1.00
N ARG A 60 5.17 16.82 0.04
CA ARG A 60 4.25 17.79 0.68
C ARG A 60 4.99 18.84 1.51
N ASN A 61 6.27 18.61 1.86
CA ASN A 61 7.11 19.53 2.63
C ASN A 61 6.46 20.01 3.95
N VAL A 62 5.84 19.08 4.68
CA VAL A 62 5.23 19.33 6.00
C VAL A 62 5.86 18.42 7.05
N LYS A 63 5.63 18.74 8.33
CA LYS A 63 6.17 17.91 9.42
C LYS A 63 5.47 16.54 9.46
N PRO A 64 6.18 15.46 9.84
CA PRO A 64 5.58 14.12 9.91
C PRO A 64 4.44 13.99 10.93
N ASP A 65 4.41 14.84 11.97
CA ASP A 65 3.38 14.89 12.99
C ASP A 65 2.14 15.71 12.56
N SER A 66 2.19 16.42 11.44
CA SER A 66 1.08 17.26 10.97
C SER A 66 0.20 16.62 9.89
N LEU A 67 0.59 15.45 9.36
CA LEU A 67 -0.17 14.73 8.33
C LEU A 67 -0.61 13.36 8.84
N LYS A 68 -1.85 13.00 8.54
CA LYS A 68 -2.43 11.70 8.91
C LYS A 68 -2.15 10.62 7.87
N VAL A 69 -2.08 9.37 8.32
CA VAL A 69 -1.87 8.18 7.48
C VAL A 69 -2.86 8.08 6.32
N LYS A 70 -4.14 8.40 6.55
CA LYS A 70 -5.18 8.33 5.52
C LYS A 70 -4.93 9.13 4.24
N TYR A 71 -4.13 10.20 4.31
CA TYR A 71 -3.80 11.04 3.15
C TYR A 71 -2.64 10.53 2.29
N ILE A 72 -1.98 9.46 2.73
CA ILE A 72 -0.82 8.88 2.05
C ILE A 72 -0.94 7.36 1.85
N MET A 73 -1.85 6.71 2.57
CA MET A 73 -2.12 5.29 2.40
C MET A 73 -2.73 4.98 1.03
N ARG A 74 -2.76 3.69 0.71
CA ARG A 74 -3.53 3.13 -0.40
C ARG A 74 -4.90 2.74 0.16
N HIS A 75 -5.95 3.47 -0.20
CA HIS A 75 -7.32 3.17 0.23
C HIS A 75 -7.81 1.81 -0.28
N HIS A 76 -7.41 1.43 -1.49
CA HIS A 76 -7.65 0.09 -2.01
C HIS A 76 -6.50 -0.82 -1.62
N ILE A 77 -6.73 -1.63 -0.59
CA ILE A 77 -5.77 -2.61 -0.08
C ILE A 77 -5.42 -3.58 -1.21
N PRO A 78 -4.16 -3.62 -1.69
CA PRO A 78 -3.76 -4.65 -2.64
C PRO A 78 -3.85 -6.01 -1.95
N GLN A 79 -4.63 -6.93 -2.53
CA GLN A 79 -4.94 -8.20 -1.87
C GLN A 79 -5.12 -9.36 -2.86
N VAL A 80 -4.80 -10.58 -2.41
CA VAL A 80 -4.91 -11.83 -3.18
C VAL A 80 -5.58 -12.92 -2.35
N SER A 81 -6.20 -13.91 -3.00
CA SER A 81 -6.79 -15.05 -2.29
C SER A 81 -5.71 -15.95 -1.69
N SER A 82 -5.98 -16.56 -0.53
CA SER A 82 -5.13 -17.57 0.12
C SER A 82 -4.83 -18.77 -0.77
N ASP A 83 -5.66 -19.03 -1.77
CA ASP A 83 -5.54 -20.15 -2.70
C ASP A 83 -4.68 -19.83 -3.93
N PHE A 84 -4.15 -18.62 -4.06
CA PHE A 84 -3.21 -18.27 -5.14
C PHE A 84 -1.89 -19.02 -4.95
N ASP A 85 -1.28 -19.46 -6.04
CA ASP A 85 0.11 -19.92 -5.98
C ASP A 85 1.06 -18.73 -5.87
N VAL A 86 2.22 -18.93 -5.24
CA VAL A 86 3.25 -17.88 -5.09
C VAL A 86 3.63 -17.19 -6.42
N LYS A 87 3.53 -17.90 -7.55
CA LYS A 87 3.76 -17.35 -8.89
C LYS A 87 2.67 -16.35 -9.31
N ASP A 88 1.42 -16.65 -8.99
CA ASP A 88 0.29 -15.76 -9.27
C ASP A 88 0.38 -14.50 -8.41
N VAL A 89 0.81 -14.65 -7.15
CA VAL A 89 1.09 -13.51 -6.27
C VAL A 89 2.23 -12.66 -6.83
N ALA A 90 3.31 -13.27 -7.29
CA ALA A 90 4.42 -12.53 -7.93
C ALA A 90 3.97 -11.77 -9.18
N ALA A 91 3.14 -12.39 -10.03
CA ALA A 91 2.57 -11.75 -11.20
C ALA A 91 1.67 -10.57 -10.82
N PHE A 92 0.83 -10.73 -9.78
CA PHE A 92 0.01 -9.65 -9.23
C PHE A 92 0.88 -8.50 -8.70
N LEU A 93 1.91 -8.79 -7.91
CA LEU A 93 2.82 -7.77 -7.37
C LEU A 93 3.53 -7.02 -8.50
N SER A 94 4.05 -7.74 -9.49
CA SER A 94 4.74 -7.16 -10.63
C SER A 94 3.83 -6.24 -11.45
N LYS A 95 2.62 -6.72 -11.80
CA LYS A 95 1.62 -5.95 -12.54
C LYS A 95 1.25 -4.63 -11.85
N ASN A 96 1.23 -4.62 -10.52
CA ASN A 96 0.81 -3.46 -9.73
C ASN A 96 1.97 -2.64 -9.14
N ALA A 97 3.22 -2.94 -9.50
CA ALA A 97 4.42 -2.28 -8.97
C ALA A 97 4.54 -2.36 -7.43
N LEU A 98 4.23 -3.52 -6.86
CA LEU A 98 4.17 -3.76 -5.41
C LEU A 98 5.26 -4.74 -4.98
N THR A 99 5.61 -4.68 -3.70
CA THR A 99 6.49 -5.66 -3.03
C THR A 99 5.79 -6.42 -1.91
N ARG A 100 4.51 -6.13 -1.68
CA ARG A 100 3.68 -6.78 -0.67
C ARG A 100 2.19 -6.63 -0.99
N CYS A 101 1.38 -7.54 -0.49
CA CYS A 101 -0.08 -7.46 -0.54
C CYS A 101 -0.71 -8.23 0.64
N ALA A 102 -1.94 -7.86 0.99
CA ALA A 102 -2.75 -8.60 1.94
C ALA A 102 -3.22 -9.93 1.32
N VAL A 103 -3.53 -10.90 2.18
CA VAL A 103 -4.08 -12.19 1.77
C VAL A 103 -5.44 -12.36 2.43
N TYR A 104 -6.46 -12.72 1.65
CA TYR A 104 -7.81 -12.97 2.16
C TYR A 104 -8.21 -14.45 2.04
N ASP A 105 -9.06 -14.92 2.96
CA ASP A 105 -9.62 -16.27 2.95
C ASP A 105 -10.89 -16.38 2.08
N LYS A 106 -11.45 -17.60 1.98
CA LYS A 106 -12.71 -17.86 1.26
C LYS A 106 -13.94 -17.07 1.76
N ASN A 107 -13.86 -16.52 2.97
CA ASN A 107 -14.92 -15.71 3.58
C ASN A 107 -14.66 -14.20 3.38
N ASN A 108 -13.67 -13.83 2.56
CA ASN A 108 -13.20 -12.46 2.32
C ASN A 108 -12.60 -11.76 3.54
N ASN A 109 -12.14 -12.51 4.55
CA ASN A 109 -11.41 -11.92 5.67
C ASN A 109 -9.94 -11.81 5.32
N ILE A 110 -9.33 -10.65 5.59
CA ILE A 110 -7.87 -10.50 5.53
C ILE A 110 -7.25 -11.31 6.68
N ILE A 111 -6.48 -12.34 6.32
CA ILE A 111 -5.85 -13.28 7.26
C ILE A 111 -4.37 -13.02 7.48
N GLY A 112 -3.76 -12.15 6.68
CA GLY A 112 -2.36 -11.82 6.80
C GLY A 112 -1.82 -10.99 5.65
N MET A 113 -0.51 -10.86 5.59
CA MET A 113 0.22 -10.19 4.51
C MET A 113 1.34 -11.10 4.00
N VAL A 114 1.72 -10.89 2.74
CA VAL A 114 2.90 -11.53 2.15
C VAL A 114 3.78 -10.47 1.51
N THR A 115 5.09 -10.63 1.64
CA THR A 115 6.09 -9.76 1.04
C THR A 115 6.92 -10.49 -0.01
N ILE A 116 7.64 -9.75 -0.85
CA ILE A 116 8.60 -10.33 -1.79
C ILE A 116 9.65 -11.19 -1.06
N THR A 117 10.01 -10.85 0.17
CA THR A 117 10.93 -11.64 1.00
C THR A 117 10.37 -13.03 1.34
N ASP A 118 9.06 -13.10 1.62
CA ASP A 118 8.40 -14.38 1.90
C ASP A 118 8.29 -15.23 0.63
N LEU A 119 7.97 -14.59 -0.49
CA LEU A 119 7.86 -15.24 -1.80
C LEU A 119 9.23 -15.69 -2.33
N ALA A 120 10.32 -14.97 -2.04
CA ALA A 120 11.65 -15.23 -2.57
C ALA A 120 12.17 -16.65 -2.28
N ARG A 121 11.70 -17.28 -1.20
CA ARG A 121 12.04 -18.67 -0.83
C ARG A 121 11.45 -19.71 -1.80
N TYR A 122 10.47 -19.33 -2.61
CA TYR A 122 9.71 -20.23 -3.48
C TYR A 122 9.67 -19.79 -4.95
N LEU A 123 10.19 -18.61 -5.26
CA LEU A 123 10.23 -18.04 -6.60
C LEU A 123 11.59 -18.30 -7.27
N SER A 124 11.60 -18.26 -8.60
CA SER A 124 12.86 -18.19 -9.36
C SER A 124 13.48 -16.80 -9.24
N ALA A 125 14.80 -16.71 -9.44
CA ALA A 125 15.51 -15.43 -9.50
C ALA A 125 14.89 -14.48 -10.54
N GLU A 126 14.45 -15.00 -11.68
CA GLU A 126 13.77 -14.22 -12.72
C GLU A 126 12.46 -13.62 -12.21
N SER A 127 11.60 -14.40 -11.54
CA SER A 127 10.35 -13.86 -10.99
C SER A 127 10.59 -12.80 -9.91
N ILE A 128 11.63 -12.97 -9.09
CA ILE A 128 12.02 -11.96 -8.10
C ILE A 128 12.49 -10.69 -8.80
N TYR A 129 13.35 -10.81 -9.82
CA TYR A 129 13.82 -9.69 -10.62
C TYR A 129 12.65 -8.90 -11.24
N GLN A 130 11.66 -9.58 -11.83
CA GLN A 130 10.51 -8.91 -12.43
C GLN A 130 9.69 -8.10 -11.42
N VAL A 131 9.50 -8.61 -10.19
CA VAL A 131 8.82 -7.85 -9.12
C VAL A 131 9.65 -6.64 -8.69
N LEU A 132 10.96 -6.80 -8.50
CA LEU A 132 11.84 -5.70 -8.10
C LEU A 132 11.96 -4.63 -9.20
N PHE A 133 12.07 -5.05 -10.45
CA PHE A 133 12.16 -4.18 -11.62
C PHE A 133 10.88 -3.36 -11.78
N SER A 134 9.71 -4.02 -11.81
CA SER A 134 8.42 -3.32 -11.88
C SER A 134 8.18 -2.38 -10.69
N HIS A 135 8.53 -2.77 -9.46
CA HIS A 135 8.43 -1.89 -8.30
C HIS A 135 9.35 -0.65 -8.40
N LYS A 136 10.44 -0.73 -9.17
CA LYS A 136 11.35 0.39 -9.42
C LYS A 136 10.83 1.28 -10.56
N THR A 137 10.40 0.70 -11.67
CA THR A 137 10.09 1.42 -12.91
C THR A 137 8.66 1.92 -12.99
N ASN A 138 7.74 1.23 -12.33
CA ASN A 138 6.31 1.50 -12.45
C ASN A 138 5.78 2.16 -11.17
N GLU A 139 4.66 2.85 -11.32
CA GLU A 139 3.97 3.48 -10.20
C GLU A 139 2.64 2.79 -9.95
N TYR A 140 2.30 2.67 -8.67
CA TYR A 140 0.97 2.22 -8.30
C TYR A 140 -0.02 3.35 -8.50
N THR A 141 -1.10 3.05 -9.21
CA THR A 141 -2.22 3.97 -9.39
C THR A 141 -3.07 4.03 -8.13
N TYR A 142 -3.12 5.20 -7.50
CA TYR A 142 -4.02 5.45 -6.38
C TYR A 142 -5.42 5.72 -6.92
N ILE A 143 -6.35 4.82 -6.64
CA ILE A 143 -7.75 4.97 -7.06
C ILE A 143 -8.47 5.87 -6.07
N CYS A 144 -9.28 6.78 -6.60
CA CYS A 144 -10.08 7.73 -5.84
C CYS A 144 -11.09 6.98 -4.95
N PRO A 145 -11.07 7.18 -3.63
CA PRO A 145 -11.95 6.47 -2.71
C PRO A 145 -13.42 6.90 -2.82
N LYS A 146 -13.70 8.05 -3.47
CA LYS A 146 -15.08 8.54 -3.68
C LYS A 146 -15.78 7.85 -4.86
N CYS A 147 -15.12 7.79 -6.03
CA CYS A 147 -15.74 7.27 -7.25
C CYS A 147 -15.27 5.86 -7.64
N ASN A 148 -14.24 5.32 -6.98
CA ASN A 148 -13.65 3.99 -7.22
C ASN A 148 -13.21 3.73 -8.68
N SER A 149 -13.06 4.76 -9.49
CA SER A 149 -12.68 4.62 -10.90
C SER A 149 -11.68 5.66 -11.38
N GLY A 150 -11.69 6.85 -10.79
CA GLY A 150 -10.73 7.90 -11.09
C GLY A 150 -9.39 7.67 -10.38
N LYS A 151 -8.34 8.30 -10.88
CA LYS A 151 -6.99 8.26 -10.32
C LYS A 151 -6.71 9.53 -9.53
N LEU A 152 -5.99 9.39 -8.43
CA LEU A 152 -5.54 10.52 -7.63
C LEU A 152 -4.22 11.06 -8.19
N GLU A 153 -4.30 12.24 -8.79
CA GLU A 153 -3.16 12.94 -9.37
C GLU A 153 -2.68 14.06 -8.44
N PRO A 154 -1.36 14.24 -8.26
CA PRO A 154 -0.81 15.29 -7.42
C PRO A 154 -1.02 16.67 -8.04
N VAL A 155 -1.37 17.64 -7.21
CA VAL A 155 -1.42 19.07 -7.57
C VAL A 155 -0.29 19.79 -6.86
N TYR A 156 0.58 20.41 -7.64
CA TYR A 156 1.79 21.08 -7.18
C TYR A 156 1.59 22.59 -7.06
N ASN A 157 2.32 23.22 -6.15
CA ASN A 157 2.53 24.68 -6.17
C ASN A 157 3.78 25.05 -6.99
N ASP A 158 4.07 26.35 -7.06
CA ASP A 158 5.23 26.91 -7.78
C ASP A 158 6.58 26.41 -7.23
N ASN A 159 6.63 25.92 -5.99
CA ASN A 159 7.83 25.35 -5.37
C ASN A 159 8.00 23.85 -5.69
N GLY A 160 7.10 23.24 -6.46
CA GLY A 160 7.10 21.80 -6.72
C GLY A 160 6.64 20.95 -5.53
N GLU A 161 5.99 21.55 -4.53
CA GLU A 161 5.43 20.85 -3.37
C GLU A 161 4.02 20.36 -3.70
N ILE A 162 3.71 19.12 -3.31
CA ILE A 162 2.35 18.58 -3.39
C ILE A 162 1.48 19.31 -2.36
N LYS A 163 0.46 20.05 -2.82
CA LYS A 163 -0.54 20.65 -1.93
C LYS A 163 -1.63 19.66 -1.56
N PHE A 164 -2.13 18.93 -2.55
CA PHE A 164 -3.15 17.90 -2.40
C PHE A 164 -3.11 16.96 -3.61
N PHE A 165 -3.82 15.85 -3.50
CA PHE A 165 -4.18 14.97 -4.60
C PHE A 165 -5.61 15.25 -5.02
N ARG A 166 -5.87 15.21 -6.32
CA ARG A 166 -7.20 15.41 -6.90
C ARG A 166 -7.55 14.23 -7.78
N CYS A 167 -8.81 13.81 -7.76
CA CYS A 167 -9.33 12.85 -8.71
C CYS A 167 -9.28 13.40 -10.15
N ASP A 168 -8.77 12.62 -11.09
CA ASP A 168 -8.70 12.97 -12.52
C ASP A 168 -10.07 13.11 -13.20
N ARG A 169 -11.08 12.39 -12.70
CA ARG A 169 -12.47 12.54 -13.13
C ARG A 169 -13.07 13.90 -12.75
N GLU A 170 -13.38 14.70 -13.75
CA GLU A 170 -13.97 16.05 -13.61
C GLU A 170 -15.28 16.04 -12.82
N ASP A 171 -16.12 15.02 -13.02
CA ASP A 171 -17.43 14.88 -12.35
C ASP A 171 -17.34 14.42 -10.89
N CYS A 172 -16.17 13.99 -10.42
CA CYS A 172 -15.99 13.47 -9.07
C CYS A 172 -15.73 14.56 -8.03
N GLY A 173 -14.90 15.55 -8.35
CA GLY A 173 -14.54 16.67 -7.46
C GLY A 173 -13.85 16.27 -6.14
N TYR A 174 -13.31 15.06 -6.03
CA TYR A 174 -12.62 14.59 -4.81
C TYR A 174 -11.19 15.13 -4.70
N ILE A 175 -10.81 15.56 -3.49
CA ILE A 175 -9.50 16.14 -3.15
C ILE A 175 -9.07 15.63 -1.77
N GLU A 176 -7.76 15.33 -1.58
CA GLU A 176 -7.17 14.91 -0.29
C GLU A 176 -5.70 15.32 -0.07
#